data_AF-A0A2H8TMH5-F1
#
_entry.id   AF-A0A2H8TMH5-F1
#
_cell.length_a   1.000
_cell.length_b   1.000
_cell.length_c   1.000
_cell.angle_alpha   90.00
_cell.angle_beta   90.00
_cell.angle_gamma   90.00
#
_symmetry.space_group_name_H-M   'P 1'
#
loop_
_entity.id
_entity.type
_entity.pdbx_description
1 polymer ?
#
loop_
_entity_poly.entity_id
_entity_poly.type
_entity_poly.pdbx_seq_one_letter_code
_entity_poly.pdbx_strand_id
1 'polypeptide(L)'
;MGALLQFLLPIIFFTLVFSQNDLQEEFPPGWTEKCIGCMCEASSGCNQTLECIEQNEVKYCGVFLLSDVYWQDAGTPVLQGDDPTRIGAFERCVRDPYCAARAVNQYIQRYAKVLDIKR
;
A
#
# COMPACT_ATOMS: atom_id res chain seq x y z
N MET A 1 -46.25 -12.58 -18.51
CA MET A 1 -44.94 -11.94 -18.77
C MET A 1 -44.62 -11.03 -17.57
N GLY A 2 -44.02 -11.55 -16.49
CA GLY A 2 -43.80 -10.71 -15.29
C GLY A 2 -42.92 -11.30 -14.20
N ALA A 3 -42.81 -12.63 -14.12
CA ALA A 3 -41.98 -13.28 -13.10
C ALA A 3 -40.47 -13.25 -13.40
N LEU A 4 -40.06 -13.19 -14.68
CA LEU A 4 -38.65 -13.19 -15.07
C LEU A 4 -37.91 -11.92 -14.60
N LEU A 5 -38.58 -10.77 -14.56
CA LEU A 5 -37.97 -9.50 -14.15
C LEU A 5 -37.68 -9.46 -12.63
N GLN A 6 -38.47 -10.18 -11.83
CA GLN A 6 -38.31 -10.21 -10.37
C GLN A 6 -37.09 -11.02 -9.92
N PHE A 7 -36.65 -12.00 -10.71
CA PHE A 7 -35.45 -12.78 -10.41
C PHE A 7 -34.16 -12.12 -10.91
N LEU A 8 -34.22 -11.23 -11.90
CA LEU A 8 -33.03 -10.54 -12.41
C LEU A 8 -32.46 -9.51 -11.43
N LEU A 9 -33.33 -8.77 -10.72
CA LEU A 9 -32.91 -7.77 -9.72
C LEU A 9 -32.04 -8.32 -8.58
N PRO A 10 -32.40 -9.42 -7.90
CA PRO A 10 -31.57 -9.99 -6.84
C PRO A 10 -30.30 -10.66 -7.40
N ILE A 11 -30.32 -11.22 -8.61
CA ILE A 11 -29.13 -11.78 -9.25
C ILE A 11 -28.11 -10.67 -9.56
N ILE A 12 -28.56 -9.55 -10.13
CA ILE A 12 -27.71 -8.38 -10.38
C ILE A 12 -27.13 -7.85 -9.06
N PHE A 13 -27.97 -7.70 -8.04
CA PHE A 13 -27.54 -7.26 -6.71
C PHE A 13 -26.49 -8.22 -6.12
N PHE A 14 -26.70 -9.53 -6.21
CA PHE A 14 -25.75 -10.54 -5.77
C PHE A 14 -24.43 -10.39 -6.55
N THR A 15 -24.44 -10.37 -7.88
CA THR A 15 -23.21 -10.21 -8.69
C THR A 15 -22.42 -8.93 -8.39
N LEU A 16 -23.10 -7.82 -8.11
CA LEU A 16 -22.45 -6.55 -7.73
C LEU A 16 -21.82 -6.63 -6.34
N VAL A 17 -22.46 -7.31 -5.38
CA VAL A 17 -21.90 -7.51 -4.03
C VAL A 17 -20.66 -8.41 -4.08
N PHE A 18 -20.66 -9.48 -4.86
CA PHE A 18 -19.49 -10.36 -4.98
C PHE A 18 -18.28 -9.67 -5.63
N SER A 19 -18.49 -8.72 -6.55
CA SER A 19 -17.39 -7.99 -7.20
C SER A 19 -16.74 -6.90 -6.32
N GLN A 20 -17.36 -6.53 -5.19
CA GLN A 20 -16.80 -5.50 -4.29
C GLN A 20 -15.87 -6.07 -3.22
N ASN A 21 -15.83 -7.39 -3.05
CA ASN A 21 -15.05 -8.04 -1.99
C ASN A 21 -13.52 -8.07 -2.25
N ASP A 22 -13.04 -7.57 -3.40
CA ASP A 22 -11.61 -7.58 -3.76
C ASP A 22 -10.84 -6.29 -3.38
N LEU A 23 -11.48 -5.27 -2.78
CA LEU A 23 -10.84 -3.97 -2.50
C LEU A 23 -10.63 -3.61 -1.02
N GLN A 24 -10.96 -4.49 -0.08
CA GLN A 24 -10.49 -4.30 1.30
C GLN A 24 -9.13 -4.97 1.46
N GLU A 25 -8.05 -4.24 1.13
CA GLU A 25 -6.75 -4.55 1.74
C GLU A 25 -6.89 -4.30 3.24
N GLU A 26 -7.24 -5.35 3.99
CA GLU A 26 -7.24 -5.35 5.45
C GLU A 26 -5.80 -5.05 5.89
N PHE A 27 -5.56 -3.82 6.34
CA PHE A 27 -4.29 -3.44 6.94
C PHE A 27 -4.00 -4.41 8.09
N PRO A 28 -2.90 -5.18 8.05
CA PRO A 28 -2.66 -6.24 9.01
C PRO A 28 -2.63 -5.69 10.44
N PRO A 29 -3.02 -6.50 11.44
CA PRO A 29 -3.11 -6.06 12.84
C PRO A 29 -1.73 -5.63 13.32
N GLY A 30 -1.51 -4.32 13.32
CA GLY A 30 -0.24 -3.71 13.68
C GLY A 30 -0.20 -2.21 13.45
N TRP A 31 -0.85 -1.68 12.42
CA TRP A 31 -0.77 -0.25 12.07
C TRP A 31 -2.15 0.28 11.67
N THR A 32 -2.68 1.20 12.47
CA THR A 32 -3.97 1.87 12.19
C THR A 32 -3.77 2.96 11.14
N GLU A 33 -4.83 3.33 10.41
CA GLU A 33 -4.84 4.48 9.50
C GLU A 33 -4.29 5.75 10.16
N LYS A 34 -4.61 5.96 11.44
CA LYS A 34 -4.09 7.07 12.23
C LYS A 34 -2.57 7.05 12.36
N CYS A 35 -1.98 5.88 12.56
CA CYS A 35 -0.53 5.72 12.68
C CYS A 35 0.17 6.06 11.35
N ILE A 36 -0.38 5.54 10.24
CA ILE A 36 0.10 5.86 8.89
C ILE A 36 -0.02 7.36 8.60
N GLY A 37 -1.13 8.00 8.99
CA GLY A 37 -1.30 9.45 8.87
C GLY A 37 -0.23 10.23 9.64
N CYS A 38 0.07 9.85 10.88
CA CYS A 38 1.14 10.49 11.66
C CYS A 38 2.53 10.33 11.02
N MET A 39 2.85 9.17 10.45
CA MET A 39 4.12 8.97 9.74
C MET A 39 4.24 9.87 8.51
N CYS A 40 3.15 9.98 7.74
CA CYS A 40 3.11 10.80 6.53
C CYS A 40 3.37 12.28 6.86
N GLU A 41 2.72 12.80 7.92
CA GLU A 41 2.93 14.16 8.40
C GLU A 41 4.35 14.37 8.94
N ALA A 42 4.88 13.44 9.73
CA ALA A 42 6.22 13.55 10.30
C ALA A 42 7.33 13.47 9.24
N SER A 43 7.15 12.66 8.20
CA SER A 43 8.16 12.48 7.14
C SER A 43 8.21 13.67 6.18
N SER A 44 7.06 14.22 5.77
CA SER A 44 7.00 15.21 4.69
C SER A 44 5.93 16.28 4.83
N GLY A 45 5.15 16.30 5.92
CA GLY A 45 3.90 17.04 5.98
C GLY A 45 2.88 16.52 4.98
N CYS A 46 2.89 15.21 4.71
CA CYS A 46 2.08 14.56 3.68
C CYS A 46 2.20 15.18 2.28
N ASN A 47 3.37 15.70 1.93
CA ASN A 47 3.57 16.36 0.65
C ASN A 47 3.70 15.34 -0.50
N GLN A 48 2.60 15.15 -1.24
CA GLN A 48 2.52 14.22 -2.38
C GLN A 48 3.26 14.71 -3.64
N THR A 49 3.72 15.96 -3.68
CA THR A 49 4.43 16.52 -4.82
C THR A 49 5.94 16.45 -4.66
N LEU A 50 6.44 15.79 -3.61
CA LEU A 50 7.88 15.64 -3.40
C LEU A 50 8.51 14.81 -4.52
N GLU A 51 9.56 15.39 -5.10
CA GLU A 51 10.45 14.66 -5.97
C GLU A 51 11.30 13.67 -5.18
N CYS A 52 11.90 12.72 -5.89
CA CYS A 52 12.83 11.80 -5.26
C CYS A 52 14.15 12.50 -5.01
N ILE A 53 14.71 12.30 -3.82
CA ILE A 53 16.04 12.77 -3.46
C ILE A 53 17.03 11.62 -3.47
N GLU A 54 18.26 11.88 -3.85
CA GLU A 54 19.34 10.89 -3.83
C GLU A 54 20.40 11.33 -2.81
N GLN A 55 20.75 10.45 -1.88
CA GLN A 55 21.74 10.69 -0.84
C GLN A 55 22.57 9.44 -0.63
N ASN A 56 23.91 9.56 -0.76
CA ASN A 56 24.84 8.44 -0.60
C ASN A 56 24.47 7.20 -1.46
N GLU A 57 24.12 7.42 -2.73
CA GLU A 57 23.70 6.35 -3.68
C GLU A 57 22.38 5.66 -3.31
N VAL A 58 21.66 6.17 -2.31
CA VAL A 58 20.33 5.68 -1.91
C VAL A 58 19.28 6.69 -2.37
N LYS A 59 18.22 6.18 -2.98
CA LYS A 59 17.12 7.01 -3.49
C LYS A 59 15.94 7.00 -2.53
N TYR A 60 15.47 8.17 -2.11
CA TYR A 60 14.34 8.35 -1.22
C TYR A 60 13.19 9.04 -1.95
N CYS A 61 11.98 8.51 -1.84
CA CYS A 61 10.84 8.97 -2.63
C CYS A 61 9.53 8.93 -1.83
N GLY A 62 8.58 9.76 -2.24
CA GLY A 62 7.20 9.73 -1.76
C GLY A 62 6.98 10.36 -0.38
N VAL A 63 5.72 10.33 0.09
CA VAL A 63 5.29 11.02 1.31
C VAL A 63 5.96 10.49 2.58
N PHE A 64 6.41 9.24 2.58
CA PHE A 64 7.12 8.63 3.70
C PHE A 64 8.65 8.72 3.58
N LEU A 65 9.17 9.28 2.47
CA LEU A 65 10.61 9.30 2.15
C LEU A 65 11.23 7.89 2.24
N LEU A 66 10.57 6.89 1.64
CA LEU A 66 11.08 5.52 1.67
C LEU A 66 12.32 5.40 0.78
N SER A 67 13.34 4.69 1.25
CA SER A 67 14.47 4.30 0.41
C SER A 67 14.14 3.12 -0.49
N ASP A 68 14.87 3.00 -1.59
CA ASP A 68 14.83 1.84 -2.48
C ASP A 68 15.22 0.54 -1.75
N VAL A 69 16.17 0.61 -0.81
CA VAL A 69 16.53 -0.52 0.08
C VAL A 69 15.36 -0.90 0.99
N TYR A 70 14.68 0.06 1.62
CA TYR A 70 13.52 -0.21 2.48
C TYR A 70 12.40 -0.89 1.69
N TRP A 71 12.16 -0.43 0.47
CA TRP A 71 11.18 -1.02 -0.44
C TRP A 71 11.55 -2.46 -0.85
N GLN A 72 12.83 -2.74 -1.09
CA GLN A 72 13.31 -4.11 -1.34
C GLN A 72 13.09 -5.01 -0.13
N ASP A 73 13.43 -4.53 1.06
CA ASP A 73 13.23 -5.22 2.34
C ASP A 73 11.76 -5.49 2.65
N ALA A 74 10.86 -4.61 2.21
CA ALA A 74 9.42 -4.79 2.29
C ALA A 74 8.88 -5.89 1.35
N GLY A 75 9.71 -6.48 0.49
CA GLY A 75 9.28 -7.47 -0.50
C GLY A 75 8.87 -6.87 -1.84
N THR A 76 9.36 -5.68 -2.16
CA THR A 76 9.16 -5.00 -3.46
C THR A 76 7.69 -4.87 -3.89
N PRO A 77 6.79 -4.33 -3.04
CA PRO A 77 5.39 -4.14 -3.43
C PRO A 77 5.30 -3.22 -4.63
N VAL A 78 4.36 -3.49 -5.52
CA VAL A 78 4.09 -2.64 -6.69
C VAL A 78 2.62 -2.28 -6.79
N LEU A 79 2.30 -1.38 -7.71
CA LEU A 79 0.92 -1.09 -8.09
C LEU A 79 0.27 -2.34 -8.72
N GLN A 80 -1.05 -2.44 -8.62
CA GLN A 80 -1.77 -3.56 -9.22
C GLN A 80 -1.49 -3.66 -10.73
N GLY A 81 -1.11 -4.86 -11.18
CA GLY A 81 -0.75 -5.11 -12.58
C GLY A 81 0.63 -4.59 -13.01
N ASP A 82 1.45 -4.09 -12.09
CA ASP A 82 2.85 -3.74 -12.35
C ASP A 82 3.81 -4.91 -12.04
N ASP A 83 5.06 -4.77 -12.45
CA ASP A 83 6.12 -5.75 -12.26
C ASP A 83 7.20 -5.21 -11.30
N PRO A 84 7.59 -5.94 -10.23
CA PRO A 84 8.63 -5.51 -9.28
C PRO A 84 10.02 -5.35 -9.90
N THR A 85 10.30 -6.00 -11.04
CA THR A 85 11.57 -5.92 -11.75
C THR A 85 11.61 -4.78 -12.78
N ARG A 86 10.48 -4.10 -13.02
CA ARG A 86 10.42 -2.98 -13.97
C ARG A 86 11.31 -1.83 -13.48
N ILE A 87 12.09 -1.25 -14.40
CA ILE A 87 12.78 0.01 -14.14
C ILE A 87 11.75 1.07 -13.75
N GLY A 88 11.90 1.66 -12.55
CA GLY A 88 10.94 2.62 -12.01
C GLY A 88 9.80 2.01 -11.18
N ALA A 89 9.85 0.71 -10.85
CA ALA A 89 8.86 0.03 -9.99
C ALA A 89 8.79 0.68 -8.61
N PHE A 90 9.96 0.87 -8.00
CA PHE A 90 10.14 1.56 -6.73
C PHE A 90 9.44 2.92 -6.71
N GLU A 91 9.82 3.84 -7.60
CA GLU A 91 9.35 5.22 -7.60
C GLU A 91 7.85 5.31 -7.84
N ARG A 92 7.30 4.46 -8.71
CA ARG A 92 5.86 4.42 -8.93
C ARG A 92 5.10 3.95 -7.69
N CYS A 93 5.59 2.91 -7.02
CA CYS A 93 4.93 2.42 -5.81
C CYS A 93 5.00 3.46 -4.69
N VAL A 94 6.20 3.94 -4.34
CA VAL A 94 6.34 4.79 -3.14
C VAL A 94 5.79 6.21 -3.32
N ARG A 95 5.53 6.66 -4.56
CA ARG A 95 4.78 7.90 -4.83
C ARG A 95 3.27 7.73 -4.75
N ASP A 96 2.75 6.51 -4.79
CA ASP A 96 1.34 6.23 -4.52
C ASP A 96 1.14 6.01 -3.01
N PRO A 97 0.31 6.82 -2.32
CA PRO A 97 0.17 6.73 -0.86
C PRO A 97 -0.22 5.34 -0.36
N TYR A 98 -1.06 4.60 -1.10
CA TYR A 98 -1.52 3.28 -0.71
C TYR A 98 -0.41 2.22 -0.87
N CYS A 99 0.27 2.20 -2.02
CA CYS A 99 1.39 1.29 -2.25
C CYS A 99 2.56 1.59 -1.28
N ALA A 100 2.83 2.86 -1.01
CA ALA A 100 3.83 3.27 -0.03
C ALA A 100 3.46 2.82 1.40
N ALA A 101 2.20 2.99 1.82
CA ALA A 101 1.72 2.49 3.11
C ALA A 101 1.81 0.96 3.20
N ARG A 102 1.52 0.24 2.11
CA ARG A 102 1.71 -1.21 2.02
C ARG A 102 3.17 -1.61 2.20
N ALA A 103 4.11 -0.89 1.60
CA ALA A 103 5.55 -1.12 1.80
C ALA A 103 5.96 -0.95 3.26
N VAL A 104 5.50 0.13 3.91
CA VAL A 104 5.70 0.34 5.36
C VAL A 104 5.16 -0.85 6.17
N ASN A 105 3.92 -1.25 5.92
CA ASN A 105 3.30 -2.35 6.65
C ASN A 105 4.03 -3.68 6.45
N GLN A 106 4.47 -4.00 5.23
CA GLN A 106 5.17 -5.25 4.94
C GLN A 106 6.56 -5.28 5.58
N TYR A 107 7.31 -4.18 5.52
CA TYR A 107 8.58 -4.04 6.23
C TYR A 107 8.38 -4.27 7.74
N ILE A 108 7.36 -3.64 8.32
CA ILE A 108 7.11 -3.73 9.75
C ILE A 108 6.65 -5.13 10.16
N GLN A 109 5.78 -5.78 9.39
CA GLN A 109 5.43 -7.19 9.64
C GLN A 109 6.65 -8.10 9.61
N ARG A 110 7.62 -7.81 8.74
CA ARG A 110 8.86 -8.58 8.61
C ARG A 110 9.81 -8.36 9.79
N TYR A 111 9.98 -7.11 10.25
CA TYR A 111 11.05 -6.76 11.18
C TYR A 111 10.60 -6.37 12.59
N ALA A 112 9.40 -5.80 12.80
CA ALA A 112 9.00 -5.32 14.13
C ALA A 112 8.69 -6.46 15.12
N LYS A 113 8.21 -7.62 14.66
CA LYS A 113 8.03 -8.80 15.53
C LYS A 113 9.36 -9.34 16.07
N VAL A 114 10.46 -9.09 15.38
CA VAL A 114 11.81 -9.53 15.80
C VAL A 114 12.33 -8.66 16.95
N LEU A 115 11.81 -7.44 17.14
CA LEU A 115 12.24 -6.53 18.21
C LEU A 115 11.64 -6.85 19.58
N ASP A 116 10.58 -7.67 19.65
CA ASP A 116 9.96 -8.11 20.92
C ASP A 116 10.70 -9.27 21.62
N ILE A 117 11.81 -9.77 21.07
CA ILE A 117 12.60 -10.87 21.67
C ILE A 117 13.81 -10.34 22.50
N LYS A 118 13.98 -9.02 22.65
CA LYS A 118 15.05 -8.43 23.47
C LYS A 118 14.56 -7.36 24.46
N ARG A 119 13.52 -7.65 25.23
CA ARG A 119 13.23 -6.90 26.45
C ARG A 119 13.49 -7.77 27.68
#